data_AF-A0A8W8IQN1-F1
#
_entry.id   AF-A0A8W8IQN1-F1
#
_cell.length_a   1.000
_cell.length_b   1.000
_cell.length_c   1.000
_cell.angle_alpha   90.00
_cell.angle_beta   90.00
_cell.angle_gamma   90.00
#
_symmetry.space_group_name_H-M   'P 1'
#
loop_
_entity.id
_entity.type
_entity.pdbx_description
1 polymer ?
#
loop_
_entity_poly.entity_id
_entity_poly.type
_entity_poly.pdbx_seq_one_letter_code
_entity_poly.pdbx_strand_id
1 'polypeptide(L)'
;QACRLLQEMIEIPLEGFLLTPVQKICKYPLQLNELLKYTPVTHPDHVHIQGALDAMKKIATLINERKRKMESIEKLAYWQTTVEDWQGPDLLEDSSELIYAGEMNKVNSAGWSQERNFFLFDHQLVYCKKDLLKKNGYSYKGRIDLDDCEIMDLEDGKDTQYNVTVKNAWKIHEVSREKWYLLVARSSAEKEKWMKAFTNERKRVKEDQENNFVPLYWKRMVLNKIKTSQEKQRSGGQMNYQKEFVRGIPSHATLPRSYSKKVQKKKGWFGFGNKKTK
;
A
#
# COMPACT_ATOMS: atom_id res chain seq x y z
N GLN A 1 -25.13 -1.54 31.58
CA GLN A 1 -26.53 -1.05 31.57
C GLN A 1 -26.76 0.12 32.53
N ALA A 2 -26.23 0.10 33.77
CA ALA A 2 -26.38 1.20 34.73
C ALA A 2 -25.98 2.58 34.16
N CYS A 3 -24.80 2.71 33.54
CA CYS A 3 -24.34 3.99 32.97
C CYS A 3 -25.27 4.52 31.86
N ARG A 4 -25.90 3.64 31.06
CA ARG A 4 -26.82 4.04 29.97
C ARG A 4 -28.08 4.68 30.53
N LEU A 5 -28.66 4.05 31.56
CA LEU A 5 -29.87 4.53 32.22
C LEU A 5 -29.59 5.82 33.00
N LEU A 6 -28.45 5.92 33.69
CA LEU A 6 -28.01 7.13 34.39
C LEU A 6 -27.79 8.33 33.47
N GLN A 7 -27.50 8.09 32.19
CA GLN A 7 -27.29 9.13 31.19
C GLN A 7 -28.51 9.30 30.27
N GLU A 8 -29.64 8.67 30.61
CA GLU A 8 -30.90 8.74 29.84
C GLU A 8 -30.72 8.43 28.34
N MET A 9 -29.77 7.54 28.03
CA MET A 9 -29.42 7.22 26.65
C MET A 9 -30.40 6.21 26.07
N ILE A 10 -30.74 6.40 24.79
CA ILE A 10 -31.55 5.46 23.99
C ILE A 10 -31.00 4.04 24.03
N GLU A 11 -31.86 3.05 23.80
CA GLU A 11 -31.50 1.63 23.90
C GLU A 11 -30.66 1.14 22.71
N ILE A 12 -29.41 1.59 22.68
CA ILE A 12 -28.37 1.16 21.76
C ILE A 12 -27.22 0.60 22.62
N PRO A 13 -26.61 -0.53 22.23
CA PRO A 13 -25.45 -1.05 22.93
C PRO A 13 -24.25 -0.10 22.78
N LEU A 14 -23.25 -0.21 23.67
CA LEU A 14 -22.11 0.69 23.68
C LEU A 14 -21.37 0.72 22.33
N GLU A 15 -21.25 -0.43 21.64
CA GLU A 15 -20.61 -0.50 20.33
C GLU A 15 -21.31 0.40 19.29
N GLY A 16 -22.64 0.52 19.38
CA GLY A 16 -23.41 1.39 18.51
C GLY A 16 -23.09 2.87 18.73
N PHE A 17 -22.96 3.30 20.00
CA PHE A 17 -22.55 4.67 20.33
C PHE A 17 -21.11 4.97 19.90
N LEU A 18 -20.19 4.02 20.08
CA LEU A 18 -18.79 4.16 19.65
C LEU A 18 -18.62 4.27 18.13
N LEU A 19 -19.59 3.79 17.35
CA LEU A 19 -19.58 3.92 15.89
C LEU A 19 -20.02 5.31 15.40
N THR A 20 -20.72 6.09 16.24
CA THR A 20 -21.32 7.37 15.83
C THR A 20 -20.32 8.40 15.31
N PRO A 21 -19.09 8.58 15.84
CA PRO A 21 -18.14 9.54 15.28
C PRO A 21 -17.68 9.16 13.87
N VAL A 22 -17.46 7.86 13.62
CA VAL A 22 -17.11 7.32 12.30
C VAL A 22 -18.24 7.54 11.30
N GLN A 23 -19.50 7.39 11.74
CA GLN A 23 -20.64 7.70 10.88
C GLN A 23 -20.78 9.20 10.62
N LYS A 24 -20.57 10.03 11.65
CA LYS A 24 -20.76 11.48 11.56
C LYS A 24 -19.78 12.10 10.57
N ILE A 25 -18.51 11.70 10.60
CA ILE A 25 -17.50 12.23 9.68
C ILE A 25 -17.81 11.90 8.21
N CYS A 26 -18.39 10.72 7.95
CA CYS A 26 -18.82 10.32 6.60
C CYS A 26 -20.12 10.99 6.12
N LYS A 27 -20.94 11.52 7.04
CA LYS A 27 -22.20 12.19 6.70
C LYS A 27 -22.00 13.65 6.25
N TYR A 28 -21.00 14.36 6.77
CA TYR A 28 -20.79 15.77 6.46
C TYR A 28 -20.63 16.07 4.95
N PRO A 29 -19.84 15.30 4.15
CA PRO A 29 -19.78 15.54 2.71
C PRO A 29 -21.15 15.41 2.03
N LEU A 30 -22.00 14.48 2.47
CA LEU A 30 -23.34 14.28 1.89
C LEU A 30 -24.26 15.46 2.22
N GLN A 31 -24.22 15.93 3.47
CA GLN A 31 -25.03 17.04 3.94
C GLN A 31 -24.62 18.36 3.28
N LEU A 32 -23.31 18.64 3.18
CA LEU A 32 -22.78 19.83 2.52
C LEU A 32 -23.05 19.82 1.01
N ASN A 33 -22.93 18.65 0.38
CA ASN A 33 -23.26 18.52 -1.04
C ASN A 33 -24.75 18.76 -1.32
N GLU A 34 -25.63 18.32 -0.42
CA GLU A 34 -27.07 18.61 -0.54
C GLU A 34 -27.36 20.09 -0.33
N LEU A 35 -26.75 20.72 0.68
CA LEU A 35 -26.87 22.16 0.92
C LEU A 35 -26.39 22.99 -0.28
N LEU A 36 -25.26 22.61 -0.87
CA LEU A 36 -24.67 23.30 -2.02
C LEU A 36 -25.60 23.28 -3.25
N LYS A 37 -26.30 22.17 -3.51
CA LYS A 37 -27.25 22.06 -4.63
C LYS A 37 -28.37 23.09 -4.57
N TYR A 38 -28.80 23.46 -3.36
CA TYR A 38 -29.87 24.44 -3.13
C TYR A 38 -29.34 25.85 -2.81
N THR A 39 -28.01 26.06 -2.90
CA THR A 39 -27.39 27.37 -2.68
C THR A 39 -26.95 27.94 -4.02
N PRO A 40 -27.61 28.99 -4.57
CA PRO A 40 -27.23 29.60 -5.84
C PRO A 40 -25.80 30.15 -5.81
N VAL A 41 -25.14 30.20 -6.97
CA VAL A 41 -23.75 30.69 -7.10
C VAL A 41 -23.61 32.16 -6.66
N THR A 42 -24.70 32.93 -6.72
CA THR A 42 -24.75 34.33 -6.29
C THR A 42 -24.88 34.51 -4.77
N HIS A 43 -25.16 33.43 -4.02
CA HIS A 43 -25.29 33.49 -2.57
C HIS A 43 -23.92 33.67 -1.91
N PRO A 44 -23.75 34.55 -0.91
CA PRO A 44 -22.47 34.77 -0.23
C PRO A 44 -21.82 33.48 0.30
N ASP A 45 -22.64 32.55 0.83
CA ASP A 45 -22.13 31.28 1.37
C ASP A 45 -21.78 30.22 0.32
N HIS A 46 -22.08 30.40 -0.96
CA HIS A 46 -21.84 29.35 -1.97
C HIS A 46 -20.37 28.92 -2.00
N VAL A 47 -19.45 29.88 -2.03
CA VAL A 47 -18.00 29.62 -2.03
C VAL A 47 -17.55 28.96 -0.73
N HIS A 48 -18.11 29.38 0.41
CA HIS A 48 -17.78 28.81 1.72
C HIS A 48 -18.27 27.37 1.86
N ILE A 49 -19.49 27.06 1.39
CA ILE A 49 -20.05 25.71 1.41
C ILE A 49 -19.27 24.79 0.47
N GLN A 50 -18.88 25.28 -0.71
CA GLN A 50 -18.02 24.53 -1.64
C GLN A 50 -16.66 24.21 -1.00
N GLY A 51 -16.01 25.21 -0.39
CA GLY A 51 -14.73 25.00 0.31
C GLY A 51 -14.85 24.02 1.48
N ALA A 52 -15.93 24.11 2.27
CA ALA A 52 -16.20 23.17 3.35
C ALA A 52 -16.45 21.75 2.83
N LEU A 53 -17.19 21.59 1.73
CA LEU A 53 -17.43 20.30 1.10
C LEU A 53 -16.12 19.65 0.68
N ASP A 54 -15.23 20.40 0.03
CA ASP A 54 -13.94 19.90 -0.44
C ASP A 54 -13.01 19.53 0.72
N ALA A 55 -12.99 20.34 1.79
CA ALA A 55 -12.27 20.02 3.01
C ALA A 55 -12.78 18.71 3.66
N MET A 56 -14.11 18.55 3.76
CA MET A 56 -14.70 17.35 4.35
C MET A 56 -14.49 16.09 3.49
N LYS A 57 -14.52 16.22 2.16
CA LYS A 57 -14.11 15.15 1.25
C LYS A 57 -12.64 14.77 1.48
N LYS A 58 -11.74 15.76 1.58
CA LYS A 58 -10.31 15.52 1.84
C LYS A 58 -10.09 14.78 3.17
N ILE A 59 -10.80 15.16 4.24
CA ILE A 59 -10.73 14.47 5.54
C ILE A 59 -11.22 13.02 5.42
N ALA A 60 -12.36 12.78 4.75
CA ALA A 60 -12.89 11.44 4.57
C ALA A 60 -11.92 10.53 3.80
N THR A 61 -11.31 11.06 2.73
CA THR A 61 -10.25 10.36 1.99
C THR A 61 -9.06 10.07 2.89
N LEU A 62 -8.55 11.06 3.63
CA LEU A 62 -7.40 10.90 4.53
C LEU A 62 -7.64 9.83 5.61
N ILE A 63 -8.84 9.79 6.21
CA ILE A 63 -9.19 8.74 7.18
C ILE A 63 -9.17 7.36 6.53
N ASN A 64 -9.77 7.24 5.34
CA ASN A 64 -9.79 5.98 4.60
C ASN A 64 -8.38 5.51 4.21
N GLU A 65 -7.52 6.44 3.78
CA GLU A 65 -6.12 6.15 3.45
C GLU A 65 -5.33 5.71 4.68
N ARG A 66 -5.49 6.40 5.83
CA ARG A 66 -4.84 6.00 7.10
C ARG A 66 -5.27 4.61 7.55
N LYS A 67 -6.57 4.30 7.44
CA LYS A 67 -7.08 2.95 7.72
C LYS A 67 -6.44 1.92 6.78
N ARG A 68 -6.38 2.20 5.47
CA ARG A 68 -5.73 1.32 4.50
C ARG A 68 -4.27 1.06 4.85
N LYS A 69 -3.52 2.10 5.25
CA LYS A 69 -2.12 1.97 5.70
C LYS A 69 -2.00 1.11 6.95
N MET A 70 -2.87 1.29 7.95
CA MET A 70 -2.89 0.43 9.15
C MET A 70 -3.10 -1.05 8.81
N GLU A 71 -4.02 -1.36 7.89
CA GLU A 71 -4.23 -2.73 7.39
C GLU A 71 -3.04 -3.23 6.55
N SER A 72 -2.28 -2.32 5.93
CA SER A 72 -1.08 -2.64 5.17
C SER A 72 0.07 -3.07 6.09
N ILE A 73 0.28 -2.35 7.20
CA ILE A 73 1.35 -2.64 8.18
C ILE A 73 1.30 -4.09 8.67
N GLU A 74 0.11 -4.60 8.99
CA GLU A 74 -0.05 -6.01 9.39
C GLU A 74 0.41 -6.98 8.31
N LYS A 75 0.08 -6.70 7.04
CA LYS A 75 0.44 -7.53 5.89
C LYS A 75 1.93 -7.46 5.58
N LEU A 76 2.55 -6.29 5.72
CA LEU A 76 3.97 -6.06 5.49
C LEU A 76 4.82 -6.85 6.49
N ALA A 77 4.50 -6.72 7.78
CA ALA A 77 5.20 -7.43 8.83
C ALA A 77 5.08 -8.94 8.65
N TYR A 78 3.87 -9.40 8.31
CA TYR A 78 3.62 -10.80 8.02
C TYR A 78 4.39 -11.27 6.78
N TRP A 79 4.42 -10.47 5.70
CA TRP A 79 5.17 -10.81 4.48
C TRP A 79 6.66 -10.99 4.75
N GLN A 80 7.27 -10.12 5.55
CA GLN A 80 8.68 -10.23 5.89
C GLN A 80 9.03 -11.60 6.50
N THR A 81 8.18 -12.17 7.37
CA THR A 81 8.44 -13.48 7.99
C THR A 81 8.44 -14.64 6.99
N THR A 82 7.83 -14.44 5.82
CA THR A 82 7.80 -15.42 4.72
C THR A 82 9.01 -15.34 3.80
N VAL A 83 9.83 -14.29 3.92
CA VAL A 83 11.02 -14.10 3.11
C VAL A 83 12.20 -14.75 3.83
N GLU A 84 12.86 -15.67 3.15
CA GLU A 84 14.05 -16.36 3.64
C GLU A 84 15.29 -15.46 3.50
N ASP A 85 16.31 -15.72 4.33
CA ASP A 85 17.58 -15.01 4.32
C ASP A 85 17.46 -13.48 4.51
N TRP A 86 16.45 -13.01 5.26
CA TRP A 86 16.25 -11.58 5.51
C TRP A 86 17.49 -10.97 6.19
N GLN A 87 17.95 -9.83 5.67
CA GLN A 87 19.09 -9.09 6.23
C GLN A 87 18.74 -7.63 6.40
N GLY A 88 19.27 -7.02 7.46
CA GLY A 88 19.03 -5.63 7.83
C GLY A 88 17.79 -5.46 8.73
N PRO A 89 17.35 -4.21 8.94
CA PRO A 89 16.25 -3.89 9.85
C PRO A 89 14.90 -4.45 9.37
N ASP A 90 13.93 -4.47 10.28
CA ASP A 90 12.55 -4.83 9.97
C ASP A 90 11.98 -3.85 8.93
N LEU A 91 11.20 -4.36 7.98
CA LEU A 91 10.54 -3.58 6.93
C LEU A 91 9.70 -2.43 7.51
N LEU A 92 9.08 -2.68 8.66
CA LEU A 92 8.24 -1.71 9.34
C LEU A 92 9.01 -0.60 10.06
N GLU A 93 10.34 -0.64 10.14
CA GLU A 93 11.08 0.50 10.71
C GLU A 93 10.81 1.75 9.87
N ASP A 94 11.06 1.66 8.57
CA ASP A 94 10.89 2.79 7.66
C ASP A 94 9.52 2.74 6.96
N SER A 95 9.11 1.58 6.43
CA SER A 95 7.95 1.49 5.54
C SER A 95 6.63 1.19 6.25
N SER A 96 5.52 1.59 5.62
CA SER A 96 4.15 1.37 6.08
C SER A 96 3.22 0.85 4.99
N GLU A 97 3.61 0.88 3.71
CA GLU A 97 2.75 0.49 2.59
C GLU A 97 3.52 -0.12 1.41
N LEU A 98 2.99 -1.19 0.81
CA LEU A 98 3.44 -1.69 -0.49
C LEU A 98 2.73 -0.92 -1.61
N ILE A 99 3.49 -0.29 -2.50
CA ILE A 99 2.98 0.55 -3.58
C ILE A 99 2.92 -0.23 -4.89
N TYR A 100 3.96 -1.01 -5.19
CA TYR A 100 4.01 -1.80 -6.40
C TYR A 100 4.91 -3.02 -6.26
N ALA A 101 4.62 -4.08 -7.03
CA ALA A 101 5.45 -5.27 -7.06
C ALA A 101 5.53 -5.81 -8.48
N GLY A 102 6.64 -6.45 -8.83
CA GLY A 102 6.79 -6.99 -10.18
C GLY A 102 8.13 -7.67 -10.40
N GLU A 103 8.19 -8.44 -11.49
CA GLU A 103 9.41 -9.11 -11.93
C GLU A 103 10.18 -8.19 -12.87
N MET A 104 11.47 -8.01 -12.62
CA MET A 104 12.37 -7.21 -13.45
C MET A 104 13.76 -7.83 -13.48
N ASN A 105 14.56 -7.41 -14.45
CA ASN A 105 15.94 -7.80 -14.57
C ASN A 105 16.85 -6.74 -13.95
N LYS A 106 17.69 -7.15 -13.01
CA LYS A 106 18.78 -6.34 -12.47
C LYS A 106 20.07 -6.70 -13.21
N VAL A 107 20.72 -5.72 -13.82
CA VAL A 107 22.04 -5.92 -14.43
C VAL A 107 23.10 -5.79 -13.34
N ASN A 108 23.99 -6.79 -13.25
CA ASN A 108 25.13 -6.72 -12.33
C ASN A 108 26.31 -5.95 -12.96
N SER A 109 27.34 -5.65 -12.17
CA SER A 109 28.52 -4.92 -12.66
C SER A 109 29.30 -5.64 -13.77
N ALA A 110 29.08 -6.94 -13.93
CA ALA A 110 29.68 -7.75 -15.01
C ALA A 110 28.80 -7.80 -16.28
N GLY A 111 27.71 -7.03 -16.34
CA GLY A 111 26.78 -6.97 -17.48
C GLY A 111 25.75 -8.10 -17.55
N TRP A 112 25.74 -9.02 -16.59
CA TRP A 112 24.80 -10.13 -16.56
C TRP A 112 23.45 -9.70 -15.98
N SER A 113 22.40 -10.03 -16.71
CA SER A 113 21.01 -9.83 -16.30
C SER A 113 20.56 -10.88 -15.29
N GLN A 114 20.01 -10.43 -14.16
CA GLN A 114 19.48 -11.28 -13.10
C GLN A 114 18.00 -11.00 -12.88
N GLU A 115 17.16 -11.99 -13.16
CA GLU A 115 15.73 -11.89 -12.87
C GLU A 115 15.47 -11.87 -11.36
N ARG A 116 14.75 -10.85 -10.90
CA ARG A 116 14.40 -10.63 -9.49
C ARG A 116 12.95 -10.17 -9.37
N ASN A 117 12.34 -10.47 -8.23
CA ASN A 117 11.06 -9.89 -7.84
C ASN A 117 11.33 -8.67 -6.98
N PHE A 118 10.79 -7.53 -7.38
CA PHE A 118 10.94 -6.26 -6.70
C PHE A 118 9.63 -5.88 -6.02
N PHE A 119 9.76 -5.29 -4.83
CA PHE A 119 8.66 -4.84 -3.98
C PHE A 119 8.98 -3.40 -3.57
N LEU A 120 8.24 -2.46 -4.16
CA LEU A 120 8.34 -1.03 -3.90
C LEU A 120 7.46 -0.67 -2.71
N PHE A 121 8.10 -0.30 -1.61
CA PHE A 121 7.46 0.28 -0.44
C PHE A 121 7.69 1.78 -0.41
N ASP A 122 6.99 2.49 0.48
CA ASP A 122 7.40 3.82 0.91
C ASP A 122 8.81 3.77 1.52
N HIS A 123 9.68 4.68 1.13
CA HIS A 123 11.09 4.84 1.55
C HIS A 123 12.09 3.79 1.02
N GLN A 124 11.66 2.60 0.58
CA GLN A 124 12.62 1.57 0.16
C GLN A 124 12.08 0.60 -0.91
N LEU A 125 13.01 0.10 -1.72
CA LEU A 125 12.77 -0.94 -2.72
C LEU A 125 13.51 -2.23 -2.32
N VAL A 126 12.76 -3.30 -2.03
CA VAL A 126 13.32 -4.62 -1.69
C VAL A 126 13.27 -5.53 -2.90
N TYR A 127 14.31 -6.35 -3.12
CA TYR A 127 14.32 -7.33 -4.19
C TYR A 127 14.75 -8.73 -3.73
N CYS A 128 14.05 -9.73 -4.24
CA CYS A 128 14.19 -11.13 -3.85
C CYS A 128 14.42 -12.03 -5.06
N LYS A 129 15.05 -13.18 -4.83
CA LYS A 129 15.06 -14.31 -5.75
C LYS A 129 13.86 -15.20 -5.43
N LYS A 130 13.11 -15.59 -6.46
CA LYS A 130 12.00 -16.54 -6.31
C LYS A 130 12.57 -17.95 -6.17
N ASP A 131 12.09 -18.69 -5.17
CA ASP A 131 12.34 -20.12 -5.06
C ASP A 131 11.38 -20.85 -6.03
N LEU A 132 11.93 -21.69 -6.90
CA LEU A 132 11.17 -22.43 -7.89
C LEU A 132 10.59 -23.74 -7.33
N LEU A 133 11.14 -24.24 -6.22
CA LEU A 133 10.74 -25.48 -5.57
C LEU A 133 9.67 -25.24 -4.50
N LYS A 134 9.80 -24.14 -3.74
CA LYS A 134 8.75 -23.71 -2.80
C LYS A 134 7.73 -22.88 -3.54
N LYS A 135 6.46 -23.32 -3.53
CA LYS A 135 5.36 -22.55 -4.10
C LYS A 135 5.30 -21.18 -3.42
N ASN A 136 5.78 -20.16 -4.12
CA ASN A 136 5.84 -18.75 -3.70
C ASN A 136 6.91 -18.43 -2.64
N GLY A 137 7.98 -19.21 -2.51
CA GLY A 137 9.11 -18.84 -1.65
C GLY A 137 9.91 -17.66 -2.22
N TYR A 138 10.34 -16.73 -1.38
CA TYR A 138 11.26 -15.66 -1.74
C TYR A 138 12.48 -15.73 -0.83
N SER A 139 13.67 -15.60 -1.42
CA SER A 139 14.94 -15.43 -0.70
C SER A 139 15.41 -14.00 -0.93
N TYR A 140 15.63 -13.26 0.15
CA TYR A 140 16.09 -11.87 0.13
C TYR A 140 17.44 -11.75 -0.59
N LYS A 141 17.60 -10.68 -1.38
CA LYS A 141 18.86 -10.39 -2.12
C LYS A 141 19.34 -8.95 -1.97
N GLY A 142 18.54 -8.06 -1.40
CA GLY A 142 18.95 -6.70 -1.09
C GLY A 142 17.79 -5.74 -1.02
N ARG A 143 18.12 -4.52 -0.60
CA ARG A 143 17.24 -3.37 -0.55
C ARG A 143 17.97 -2.13 -1.07
N ILE A 144 17.21 -1.14 -1.48
CA ILE A 144 17.66 0.17 -1.94
C ILE A 144 16.85 1.19 -1.15
N ASP A 145 17.53 2.09 -0.46
CA ASP A 145 16.92 3.24 0.20
C ASP A 145 16.56 4.27 -0.87
N LEU A 146 15.28 4.64 -0.97
CA LEU A 146 14.79 5.53 -2.01
C LEU A 146 14.85 7.01 -1.62
N ASP A 147 15.08 7.33 -0.34
CA ASP A 147 15.09 8.70 0.14
C ASP A 147 16.32 9.47 -0.37
N ASP A 148 17.44 8.78 -0.51
CA ASP A 148 18.68 9.31 -1.08
C ASP A 148 18.91 8.84 -2.53
N CYS A 149 17.84 8.52 -3.26
CA CYS A 149 17.95 8.02 -4.63
C CYS A 149 17.43 8.97 -5.71
N GLU A 150 18.17 9.01 -6.82
CA GLU A 150 17.72 9.62 -8.07
C GLU A 150 17.36 8.53 -9.08
N ILE A 151 16.21 8.70 -9.75
CA ILE A 151 15.71 7.73 -10.74
C ILE A 151 15.85 8.36 -12.12
N MET A 152 16.62 7.69 -12.98
CA MET A 152 16.96 8.15 -14.31
C MET A 152 16.35 7.24 -15.36
N ASP A 153 15.41 7.77 -16.14
CA ASP A 153 14.85 7.07 -17.29
C ASP A 153 15.92 6.91 -18.38
N LEU A 154 16.04 5.72 -18.98
CA LEU A 154 16.97 5.45 -20.07
C LEU A 154 16.24 5.15 -21.38
N GLU A 155 16.73 5.75 -22.46
CA GLU A 155 16.34 5.39 -23.82
C GLU A 155 16.90 4.01 -24.20
N ASP A 156 16.25 3.37 -25.16
CA ASP A 156 16.71 2.09 -25.71
C ASP A 156 18.05 2.31 -26.43
N GLY A 157 19.09 1.58 -26.04
CA GLY A 157 20.42 1.83 -26.57
C GLY A 157 21.53 1.18 -25.77
N LYS A 158 22.77 1.59 -26.03
CA LYS A 158 23.94 1.10 -25.31
C LYS A 158 24.16 1.91 -24.04
N ASP A 159 24.14 1.24 -22.90
CA ASP A 159 24.57 1.81 -21.63
C ASP A 159 26.10 1.77 -21.54
N THR A 160 26.73 2.93 -21.33
CA THR A 160 28.20 3.05 -21.28
C THR A 160 28.79 2.56 -19.96
N GLN A 161 28.07 2.71 -18.86
CA GLN A 161 28.55 2.38 -17.52
C GLN A 161 28.60 0.86 -17.28
N TYR A 162 27.59 0.14 -17.76
CA TYR A 162 27.53 -1.32 -17.68
C TYR A 162 27.99 -1.99 -18.98
N ASN A 163 28.26 -1.22 -20.03
CA ASN A 163 28.66 -1.68 -21.36
C ASN A 163 27.70 -2.73 -21.96
N VAL A 164 26.40 -2.53 -21.80
CA VAL A 164 25.34 -3.44 -22.27
C VAL A 164 24.28 -2.69 -23.06
N THR A 165 23.71 -3.33 -24.07
CA THR A 165 22.53 -2.80 -24.77
C THR A 165 21.27 -3.09 -23.95
N VAL A 166 20.50 -2.06 -23.63
CA VAL A 166 19.31 -2.14 -22.81
C VAL A 166 18.06 -1.72 -23.58
N LYS A 167 16.93 -2.31 -23.21
CA LYS A 167 15.60 -1.98 -23.75
C LYS A 167 14.60 -1.90 -22.62
N ASN A 168 13.78 -0.84 -22.56
CA ASN A 168 12.85 -0.58 -21.47
C ASN A 168 13.55 -0.50 -20.09
N ALA A 169 14.64 0.25 -19.99
CA ALA A 169 15.46 0.34 -18.79
C ALA A 169 15.38 1.70 -18.07
N TRP A 170 15.84 1.72 -16.83
CA TRP A 170 16.13 2.92 -16.03
C TRP A 170 17.27 2.61 -15.06
N LYS A 171 17.86 3.68 -14.51
CA LYS A 171 18.85 3.61 -13.45
C LYS A 171 18.32 4.19 -12.15
N ILE A 172 18.81 3.64 -11.05
CA ILE A 172 18.66 4.22 -9.71
C ILE A 172 20.07 4.54 -9.21
N HIS A 173 20.27 5.79 -8.82
CA HIS A 173 21.51 6.28 -8.23
C HIS A 173 21.30 6.51 -6.74
N GLU A 174 21.92 5.70 -5.90
CA GLU A 174 21.96 5.88 -4.45
C GLU A 174 23.12 6.81 -4.12
N VAL A 175 22.80 8.09 -3.88
CA VAL A 175 23.77 9.19 -3.76
C VAL A 175 24.67 8.97 -2.55
N SER A 176 24.09 8.57 -1.41
CA SER A 176 24.83 8.36 -0.15
C SER A 176 25.92 7.29 -0.24
N ARG A 177 25.83 6.36 -1.20
CA ARG A 177 26.80 5.28 -1.40
C ARG A 177 27.52 5.33 -2.74
N GLU A 178 27.28 6.36 -3.55
CA GLU A 178 27.79 6.49 -4.92
C GLU A 178 27.56 5.21 -5.73
N LYS A 179 26.36 4.64 -5.60
CA LYS A 179 26.05 3.31 -6.12
C LYS A 179 24.92 3.34 -7.14
N TRP A 180 25.16 2.69 -8.26
CA TRP A 180 24.22 2.61 -9.37
C TRP A 180 23.55 1.24 -9.45
N TYR A 181 22.29 1.25 -9.84
CA TYR A 181 21.49 0.06 -10.12
C TYR A 181 20.84 0.20 -11.50
N LEU A 182 21.18 -0.69 -12.43
CA LEU A 182 20.55 -0.75 -13.75
C LEU A 182 19.43 -1.80 -13.74
N LEU A 183 18.21 -1.35 -14.00
CA LEU A 183 17.00 -2.17 -14.01
C LEU A 183 16.37 -2.16 -15.40
N VAL A 184 15.88 -3.34 -15.81
CA VAL A 184 15.32 -3.57 -17.15
C VAL A 184 13.97 -4.26 -17.00
N ALA A 185 12.90 -3.63 -17.51
CA ALA A 185 11.57 -4.22 -17.56
C ALA A 185 11.39 -5.12 -18.79
N ARG A 186 10.43 -6.05 -18.75
CA ARG A 186 10.19 -6.97 -19.88
C ARG A 186 9.46 -6.28 -21.04
N SER A 187 8.80 -5.15 -20.79
CA SER A 187 8.09 -4.38 -21.80
C SER A 187 8.03 -2.90 -21.46
N SER A 188 7.80 -2.06 -22.48
CA SER A 188 7.60 -0.61 -22.29
C SER A 188 6.42 -0.30 -21.37
N ALA A 189 5.36 -1.10 -21.43
CA ALA A 189 4.19 -0.93 -20.55
C ALA A 189 4.52 -1.25 -19.08
N GLU A 190 5.40 -2.21 -18.82
CA GLU A 190 5.88 -2.48 -17.46
C GLU A 190 6.81 -1.37 -16.97
N LYS A 191 7.72 -0.87 -17.82
CA LYS A 191 8.56 0.30 -17.51
C LYS A 191 7.71 1.49 -17.11
N GLU A 192 6.69 1.84 -17.91
CA GLU A 192 5.80 2.97 -17.62
C GLU A 192 5.10 2.81 -16.26
N LYS A 193 4.65 1.59 -15.92
CA LYS A 193 4.04 1.32 -14.61
C LYS A 193 5.03 1.50 -13.46
N TRP A 194 6.26 1.04 -13.62
CA TRP A 194 7.32 1.21 -12.62
C TRP A 194 7.68 2.68 -12.43
N MET A 195 7.87 3.44 -13.51
CA MET A 195 8.14 4.88 -13.44
C MET A 195 7.01 5.63 -12.71
N LYS A 196 5.74 5.33 -13.07
CA LYS A 196 4.58 5.89 -12.35
C LYS A 196 4.56 5.47 -10.88
N ALA A 197 4.95 4.24 -10.56
CA ALA A 197 4.98 3.75 -9.19
C ALA A 197 6.04 4.49 -8.35
N PHE A 198 7.22 4.76 -8.90
CA PHE A 198 8.25 5.56 -8.24
C PHE A 198 7.80 7.01 -8.01
N THR A 199 7.18 7.65 -9.00
CA THR A 199 6.61 8.99 -8.83
C THR A 199 5.52 9.01 -7.75
N ASN A 200 4.65 8.00 -7.75
CA ASN A 200 3.60 7.86 -6.74
C ASN A 200 4.20 7.63 -5.34
N GLU A 201 5.30 6.90 -5.24
CA GLU A 201 5.98 6.65 -3.98
C GLU A 201 6.56 7.93 -3.38
N ARG A 202 7.30 8.74 -4.16
CA ARG A 202 7.78 10.06 -3.72
C ARG A 202 6.65 10.98 -3.30
N LYS A 203 5.52 10.94 -4.02
CA LYS A 203 4.30 11.69 -3.65
C LYS A 203 3.72 11.21 -2.31
N ARG A 204 3.62 9.90 -2.09
CA ARG A 204 3.09 9.32 -0.85
C ARG A 204 3.95 9.67 0.36
N VAL A 205 5.27 9.61 0.23
CA VAL A 205 6.21 10.01 1.28
C VAL A 205 6.03 11.48 1.63
N LYS A 206 5.96 12.36 0.62
CA LYS A 206 5.71 13.80 0.83
C LYS A 206 4.37 14.06 1.51
N GLU A 207 3.30 13.40 1.08
CA GLU A 207 1.97 13.52 1.71
C GLU A 207 1.97 13.05 3.17
N ASP A 208 2.70 11.99 3.51
CA ASP A 208 2.80 11.53 4.90
C ASP A 208 3.55 12.54 5.78
N GLN A 209 4.63 13.12 5.26
CA GLN A 209 5.38 14.18 5.94
C GLN A 209 4.49 15.42 6.19
N GLU A 210 3.80 15.91 5.15
CA GLU A 210 2.91 17.07 5.26
C GLU A 210 1.74 16.83 6.24
N ASN A 211 1.22 15.60 6.29
CA ASN A 211 0.11 15.23 7.18
C ASN A 211 0.56 14.73 8.56
N ASN A 212 1.87 14.81 8.87
CA ASN A 212 2.48 14.30 10.11
C ASN A 212 2.05 12.86 10.46
N PHE A 213 1.97 11.99 9.46
CA PHE A 213 1.53 10.62 9.65
C PHE A 213 2.71 9.70 9.94
N VAL A 214 2.88 9.33 11.22
CA VAL A 214 3.87 8.32 11.63
C VAL A 214 3.18 7.24 12.48
N PRO A 215 2.90 6.03 11.92
CA PRO A 215 2.11 5.01 12.59
C PRO A 215 2.91 4.18 13.62
N LEU A 216 3.74 4.81 14.44
CA LEU A 216 4.69 4.14 15.36
C LEU A 216 4.01 3.17 16.32
N TYR A 217 2.91 3.60 16.96
CA TYR A 217 2.16 2.76 17.90
C TYR A 217 1.67 1.48 17.22
N TRP A 218 1.09 1.60 16.02
CA TRP A 218 0.57 0.46 15.27
C TRP A 218 1.69 -0.46 14.81
N LYS A 219 2.78 0.09 14.26
CA LYS A 219 3.99 -0.67 13.90
C LYS A 219 4.50 -1.48 15.10
N ARG A 220 4.61 -0.87 16.28
CA ARG A 220 5.03 -1.54 17.53
C ARG A 220 4.09 -2.66 17.94
N MET A 221 2.78 -2.43 17.91
CA MET A 221 1.77 -3.44 18.24
C MET A 221 1.87 -4.67 17.33
N VAL A 222 1.96 -4.45 16.03
CA VAL A 222 2.04 -5.53 15.03
C VAL A 222 3.32 -6.35 15.22
N LEU A 223 4.47 -5.68 15.40
CA LEU A 223 5.75 -6.36 15.64
C LEU A 223 5.69 -7.21 16.92
N ASN A 224 5.10 -6.71 18.01
CA ASN A 224 4.93 -7.46 19.25
C ASN A 224 4.01 -8.68 19.07
N LYS A 225 2.92 -8.54 18.30
CA LYS A 225 2.00 -9.64 17.97
C LYS A 225 2.69 -10.75 17.18
N ILE A 226 3.60 -10.40 16.26
CA ILE A 226 4.37 -11.38 15.49
C ILE A 226 5.40 -12.08 16.36
N LYS A 227 6.16 -11.33 17.18
CA LYS A 227 7.16 -11.90 18.10
C LYS A 227 6.54 -12.93 19.05
N THR A 228 5.42 -12.57 19.69
CA THR A 228 4.68 -13.47 20.59
C THR A 228 4.10 -14.70 19.86
N SER A 229 3.73 -14.56 18.58
CA SER A 229 3.22 -15.67 17.77
C SER A 229 4.33 -16.62 17.33
N GLN A 230 5.52 -16.11 17.01
CA GLN A 230 6.71 -16.91 16.69
C GLN A 230 7.22 -17.68 17.91
N GLU A 231 7.17 -17.08 19.11
CA GLU A 231 7.45 -17.76 20.37
C GLU A 231 6.51 -18.94 20.63
N LYS A 232 5.21 -18.78 20.31
CA LYS A 232 4.20 -19.86 20.43
C LYS A 232 4.28 -20.92 19.32
N GLN A 233 4.79 -20.60 18.13
CA GLN A 233 4.95 -21.58 17.04
C GLN A 233 6.12 -22.55 17.26
N ARG A 234 7.12 -22.17 18.07
CA ARG A 234 8.16 -23.09 18.56
C ARG A 234 7.58 -24.26 19.39
N SER A 235 6.29 -24.22 19.74
CA SER A 235 5.52 -25.29 20.40
C SER A 235 4.58 -26.10 19.48
N GLY A 236 4.76 -26.07 18.15
CA GLY A 236 4.25 -27.15 17.27
C GLY A 236 2.95 -26.88 16.48
N GLY A 237 2.68 -25.66 16.02
CA GLY A 237 1.54 -25.34 15.15
C GLY A 237 1.94 -24.97 13.72
N GLN A 238 1.37 -25.65 12.72
CA GLN A 238 1.46 -25.27 11.29
C GLN A 238 0.19 -24.49 10.89
N MET A 239 0.32 -23.30 10.26
CA MET A 239 -0.77 -22.77 9.43
C MET A 239 -0.34 -22.36 8.03
N ASN A 240 -1.34 -22.23 7.16
CA ASN A 240 -1.20 -21.99 5.74
C ASN A 240 -1.63 -20.55 5.39
N TYR A 241 -0.66 -19.74 5.00
CA TYR A 241 -0.48 -18.42 5.62
C TYR A 241 -0.20 -17.35 4.54
N GLN A 242 0.20 -17.80 3.36
CA GLN A 242 0.55 -16.96 2.20
C GLN A 242 -0.66 -16.54 1.34
N LYS A 243 -1.84 -17.17 1.53
CA LYS A 243 -3.08 -16.73 0.88
C LYS A 243 -3.56 -15.36 1.39
N GLU A 244 -3.16 -14.94 2.59
CA GLU A 244 -3.60 -13.68 3.19
C GLU A 244 -2.85 -12.47 2.63
N PHE A 245 -1.53 -12.57 2.43
CA PHE A 245 -0.74 -11.51 1.79
C PHE A 245 -1.25 -11.19 0.38
N VAL A 246 -1.42 -12.21 -0.48
CA VAL A 246 -1.90 -12.05 -1.86
C VAL A 246 -3.32 -11.46 -1.93
N ARG A 247 -4.20 -11.82 -0.98
CA ARG A 247 -5.55 -11.24 -0.85
C ARG A 247 -5.55 -9.79 -0.35
N GLY A 248 -4.47 -9.36 0.29
CA GLY A 248 -4.34 -8.07 0.95
C GLY A 248 -3.59 -7.00 0.16
N ILE A 249 -2.99 -7.34 -0.97
CA ILE A 249 -2.31 -6.39 -1.85
C ILE A 249 -3.33 -5.36 -2.36
N PRO A 250 -3.05 -4.04 -2.26
CA PRO A 250 -3.96 -3.01 -2.72
C PRO A 250 -4.35 -3.23 -4.18
N SER A 251 -5.60 -2.93 -4.56
CA SER A 251 -6.08 -3.12 -5.94
C SER A 251 -5.27 -2.37 -7.01
N HIS A 252 -4.53 -1.33 -6.61
CA HIS A 252 -3.62 -0.57 -7.48
C HIS A 252 -2.21 -1.18 -7.61
N ALA A 253 -1.80 -2.05 -6.68
CA ALA A 253 -0.53 -2.78 -6.75
C ALA A 253 -0.74 -4.05 -7.60
N THR A 254 -0.09 -4.10 -8.77
CA THR A 254 -0.29 -5.21 -9.72
C THR A 254 0.60 -6.40 -9.33
N LEU A 255 0.04 -7.60 -9.23
CA LEU A 255 0.81 -8.83 -9.04
C LEU A 255 1.31 -9.41 -10.38
N PRO A 256 2.44 -10.15 -10.41
CA PRO A 256 2.88 -10.88 -11.60
C PRO A 256 1.80 -11.83 -12.14
N ARG A 257 1.78 -12.01 -13.47
CA ARG A 257 0.79 -12.79 -14.26
C ARG A 257 0.53 -14.21 -13.73
N SER A 258 1.44 -14.81 -12.95
CA SER A 258 1.26 -16.15 -12.37
C SER A 258 0.25 -16.23 -11.21
N TYR A 259 -0.16 -15.10 -10.61
CA TYR A 259 -1.07 -15.10 -9.46
C TYR A 259 -2.55 -14.87 -9.82
N SER A 260 -2.84 -14.47 -11.06
CA SER A 260 -4.21 -14.22 -11.53
C SER A 260 -4.78 -15.42 -12.30
N LYS A 261 -5.00 -16.54 -11.61
CA LYS A 261 -6.00 -17.53 -12.04
C LYS A 261 -7.22 -17.44 -11.12
N LYS A 262 -8.18 -16.63 -11.59
CA LYS A 262 -9.63 -16.59 -11.29
C LYS A 262 -10.09 -17.13 -9.92
N VAL A 263 -10.59 -16.23 -9.08
CA VAL A 263 -11.85 -16.45 -8.35
C VAL A 263 -12.74 -15.22 -8.59
N GLN A 264 -13.34 -15.14 -9.78
CA GLN A 264 -14.56 -14.35 -9.95
C GLN A 264 -15.69 -15.10 -9.24
N LYS A 265 -15.87 -14.85 -7.94
CA LYS A 265 -17.19 -15.00 -7.33
C LYS A 265 -17.89 -13.65 -7.46
N LYS A 266 -18.88 -13.59 -8.36
CA LYS A 266 -19.88 -12.52 -8.39
C LYS A 266 -20.41 -12.33 -6.96
N LYS A 267 -20.04 -11.23 -6.31
CA LYS A 267 -20.81 -10.69 -5.18
C LYS A 267 -21.82 -9.73 -5.79
N GLY A 268 -23.05 -10.20 -5.94
CA GLY A 268 -24.19 -9.33 -6.18
C GLY A 268 -24.47 -8.52 -4.91
N TRP A 269 -24.67 -7.21 -5.07
CA TRP A 269 -25.42 -6.40 -4.12
C TRP A 269 -26.23 -5.38 -4.94
N PHE A 270 -27.46 -5.15 -4.48
CA PHE A 270 -28.53 -4.25 -4.95
C PHE A 270 -29.55 -4.86 -5.91
N GLY A 271 -30.46 -5.67 -5.36
CA GLY A 271 -31.84 -5.75 -5.82
C GLY A 271 -32.72 -5.00 -4.82
N PHE A 272 -33.05 -3.75 -5.13
CA PHE A 272 -34.08 -3.00 -4.42
C PHE A 272 -35.43 -3.68 -4.68
N GLY A 273 -36.06 -4.15 -3.60
CA GLY A 273 -37.42 -4.68 -3.65
C GLY A 273 -38.40 -3.58 -4.06
N ASN A 274 -39.08 -3.79 -5.18
CA ASN A 274 -40.22 -2.97 -5.55
C ASN A 274 -41.48 -3.59 -4.94
N LYS A 275 -42.20 -2.77 -4.18
CA LYS A 275 -43.47 -3.07 -3.52
C LYS A 275 -44.52 -3.39 -4.59
N LYS A 276 -45.26 -4.49 -4.42
CA LYS A 276 -46.61 -4.62 -5.00
C LYS A 276 -47.61 -4.03 -4.00
N THR A 277 -48.33 -3.01 -4.43
CA THR A 277 -49.59 -2.57 -3.83
C THR A 277 -50.66 -2.58 -4.91
N LYS A 278 -51.73 -3.32 -4.59
CA LYS A 278 -52.99 -3.53 -5.31
C LYS A 278 -52.92 -4.35 -6.59
#